data_AF-A0A2V9QIL5-F1
#
_entry.id   AF-A0A2V9QIL5-F1
#
_cell.length_a   1.000
_cell.length_b   1.000
_cell.length_c   1.000
_cell.angle_alpha   90.00
_cell.angle_beta   90.00
_cell.angle_gamma   90.00
#
_symmetry.space_group_name_H-M   'P 1'
#
loop_
_entity.id
_entity.type
_entity.pdbx_description
1 polymer ?
#
loop_
_entity_poly.entity_id
_entity_poly.type
_entity_poly.pdbx_seq_one_letter_code
_entity_poly.pdbx_strand_id
1 'polypeptide(L)'
;MSQAIGLWKRWAWTCPGNDVLAGYMDGALDDGARCQIQSHLADCAACRSLIGDVAMMPPADDVALPLGLKRRAIASMAPTRKIRASLVLPAAAASTVVAKSEPPSWPGPTTTDMARKNAPLESLPTLISPRDGGVIKPSELVLHWKPVPQTRYYEIHVVTFDGDPVWQGESQKNNAKLSPNIVLKEGTYFAWIAACLDDGRVQKSAPVRFVVNFSR
;
A
#
# COMPACT_ATOMS: atom_id res chain seq x y z
N MET A 1 7.24 0.97 -42.45
CA MET A 1 6.32 1.36 -41.36
C MET A 1 6.55 0.40 -40.22
N SER A 2 7.07 0.96 -39.13
CA SER A 2 7.70 0.27 -38.01
C SER A 2 6.68 -0.38 -37.09
N GLN A 3 6.89 -1.65 -36.74
CA GLN A 3 6.48 -2.17 -35.45
C GLN A 3 7.65 -2.96 -34.87
N ALA A 4 8.45 -2.26 -34.06
CA ALA A 4 9.43 -2.87 -33.19
C ALA A 4 8.66 -3.59 -32.09
N ILE A 5 8.51 -4.91 -32.26
CA ILE A 5 8.02 -5.81 -31.23
C ILE A 5 9.10 -5.85 -30.15
N GLY A 6 9.00 -4.92 -29.21
CA GLY A 6 9.85 -4.90 -28.03
C GLY A 6 9.69 -6.21 -27.28
N LEU A 7 10.81 -6.86 -27.01
CA LEU A 7 10.92 -8.04 -26.15
C LEU A 7 10.86 -7.59 -24.68
N TRP A 8 9.68 -7.22 -24.17
CA TRP A 8 9.43 -6.96 -22.74
C TRP A 8 8.79 -8.20 -22.10
N LYS A 9 9.51 -9.32 -22.20
CA LYS A 9 9.27 -10.54 -21.42
C LYS A 9 10.39 -10.69 -20.40
N ARG A 10 10.17 -10.20 -19.19
CA ARG A 10 10.89 -10.64 -18.00
C ARG A 10 10.19 -10.12 -16.74
N TRP A 11 9.00 -10.65 -16.46
CA TRP A 11 8.64 -11.33 -15.21
C TRP A 11 7.21 -11.89 -15.34
N ALA A 12 7.03 -13.11 -14.86
CA ALA A 12 5.80 -13.90 -15.01
C ALA A 12 4.74 -13.49 -13.96
N TRP A 13 4.35 -12.22 -13.96
CA TRP A 13 3.13 -11.80 -13.28
C TRP A 13 2.02 -11.81 -14.33
N THR A 14 1.16 -12.82 -14.25
CA THR A 14 -0.09 -12.83 -15.03
C THR A 14 -0.86 -11.56 -14.64
N CYS A 15 -1.38 -10.82 -15.63
CA CYS A 15 -2.20 -9.64 -15.33
C CYS A 15 -3.34 -10.05 -14.38
N PRO A 16 -3.66 -9.22 -13.38
CA PRO A 16 -4.76 -9.49 -12.47
C PRO A 16 -6.05 -9.72 -13.27
N GLY A 17 -6.90 -10.60 -12.75
CA GLY A 17 -8.22 -10.84 -13.35
C GLY A 17 -9.06 -9.57 -13.41
N ASN A 18 -9.99 -9.52 -14.36
CA ASN A 18 -10.87 -8.36 -14.55
C ASN A 18 -11.71 -8.06 -13.31
N ASP A 19 -12.04 -9.07 -12.50
CA ASP A 19 -12.75 -8.95 -11.22
C ASP A 19 -11.94 -8.15 -10.18
N VAL A 20 -10.63 -8.40 -10.11
CA VAL A 20 -9.73 -7.68 -9.19
C VAL A 20 -9.53 -6.24 -9.67
N LEU A 21 -9.41 -6.02 -10.99
CA LEU A 21 -9.31 -4.68 -11.57
C LEU A 21 -10.61 -3.87 -11.37
N ALA A 22 -11.78 -4.50 -11.51
CA ALA A 22 -13.05 -3.87 -11.20
C ALA A 22 -13.13 -3.47 -9.72
N GLY A 23 -12.77 -4.39 -8.81
CA GLY A 23 -12.71 -4.09 -7.38
C GLY A 23 -11.74 -2.96 -7.04
N TYR A 24 -10.64 -2.81 -7.78
CA TYR A 24 -9.73 -1.67 -7.66
C TYR A 24 -10.40 -0.36 -8.09
N MET A 25 -11.09 -0.34 -9.24
CA MET A 25 -11.78 0.84 -9.76
C MET A 25 -12.95 1.28 -8.87
N ASP A 26 -13.66 0.31 -8.28
CA ASP A 26 -14.78 0.55 -7.36
C ASP A 26 -14.30 0.89 -5.93
N GLY A 27 -12.98 0.83 -5.66
CA GLY A 27 -12.41 1.06 -4.34
C GLY A 27 -12.68 -0.05 -3.31
N ALA A 28 -13.22 -1.19 -3.74
CA ALA A 28 -13.65 -2.31 -2.90
C ALA A 28 -12.52 -3.22 -2.38
N LEU A 29 -11.29 -3.05 -2.88
CA LEU A 29 -10.12 -3.81 -2.40
C LEU A 29 -9.63 -3.34 -1.03
N ASP A 30 -9.04 -4.25 -0.24
CA ASP A 30 -8.27 -3.90 0.95
C ASP A 30 -6.95 -3.19 0.58
N ASP A 31 -6.30 -2.57 1.57
CA ASP A 31 -5.09 -1.77 1.35
C ASP A 31 -3.91 -2.58 0.80
N GLY A 32 -3.79 -3.85 1.17
CA GLY A 32 -2.74 -4.74 0.70
C GLY A 32 -2.94 -5.09 -0.78
N ALA A 33 -4.15 -5.51 -1.15
CA ALA A 33 -4.51 -5.77 -2.54
C ALA A 33 -4.40 -4.51 -3.40
N ARG A 34 -4.80 -3.35 -2.88
CA ARG A 34 -4.68 -2.07 -3.59
C ARG A 34 -3.22 -1.70 -3.86
N CYS A 35 -2.33 -1.86 -2.87
CA CYS A 35 -0.89 -1.62 -3.04
C CYS A 35 -0.29 -2.52 -4.11
N GLN A 36 -0.66 -3.80 -4.12
CA GLN A 36 -0.20 -4.77 -5.12
C GLN A 36 -0.64 -4.39 -6.55
N ILE A 37 -1.90 -3.96 -6.72
CA ILE A 37 -2.40 -3.50 -8.02
C ILE A 37 -1.73 -2.20 -8.45
N GLN A 38 -1.49 -1.25 -7.54
CA GLN A 38 -0.78 -0.01 -7.85
C GLN A 38 0.67 -0.27 -8.31
N SER A 39 1.38 -1.18 -7.62
CA SER A 39 2.71 -1.63 -8.04
C SER A 39 2.66 -2.24 -9.44
N HIS A 40 1.70 -3.14 -9.70
CA HIS A 40 1.51 -3.72 -11.03
C HIS A 40 1.21 -2.66 -12.11
N LEU A 41 0.39 -1.66 -11.81
CA LEU A 41 0.04 -0.59 -12.76
C LEU A 41 1.24 0.31 -13.07
N ALA A 42 2.16 0.53 -12.11
CA ALA A 42 3.39 1.28 -12.38
C ALA A 42 4.21 0.62 -13.48
N ASP A 43 4.28 -0.71 -13.49
CA ASP A 43 5.14 -1.48 -14.38
C ASP A 43 4.43 -2.03 -15.64
N CYS A 44 3.10 -2.17 -15.63
CA CYS A 44 2.34 -2.78 -16.73
C CYS A 44 1.60 -1.75 -17.59
N ALA A 45 2.13 -1.47 -18.79
CA ALA A 45 1.50 -0.56 -19.75
C ALA A 45 0.13 -1.04 -20.25
N ALA A 46 -0.08 -2.36 -20.38
CA ALA A 46 -1.35 -2.93 -20.83
C ALA A 46 -2.49 -2.67 -19.84
N CYS A 47 -2.25 -2.92 -18.55
CA CYS A 47 -3.23 -2.66 -17.49
C CYS A 47 -3.51 -1.15 -17.33
N ARG A 48 -2.49 -0.30 -17.50
CA ARG A 48 -2.70 1.16 -17.53
C ARG A 48 -3.58 1.61 -18.68
N SER A 49 -3.37 1.06 -19.88
CA SER A 49 -4.23 1.35 -21.03
C SER A 49 -5.67 0.94 -20.76
N LEU A 50 -5.88 -0.27 -20.26
CA LEU A 50 -7.21 -0.80 -19.96
C LEU A 50 -7.98 0.07 -18.94
N ILE A 51 -7.33 0.46 -17.84
CA ILE A 51 -7.95 1.35 -16.85
C ILE A 51 -8.20 2.74 -17.44
N GLY A 52 -7.28 3.25 -18.26
CA GLY A 52 -7.46 4.51 -18.97
C GLY A 52 -8.69 4.51 -19.86
N ASP A 53 -8.92 3.43 -20.62
CA ASP A 53 -10.08 3.28 -21.50
C ASP A 53 -11.40 3.27 -20.72
N VAL A 54 -11.44 2.62 -19.55
CA VAL A 54 -12.64 2.56 -18.69
C VAL A 54 -12.87 3.89 -17.96
N ALA A 55 -11.82 4.55 -17.46
CA ALA A 55 -11.93 5.83 -16.76
C ALA A 55 -12.43 6.97 -17.67
N MET A 56 -12.22 6.86 -18.98
CA MET A 56 -12.73 7.80 -19.97
C MET A 56 -14.19 7.55 -20.34
N MET A 57 -14.81 6.47 -19.87
CA MET A 57 -16.26 6.31 -20.00
C MET A 57 -16.94 7.26 -19.01
N PRO A 58 -17.74 8.23 -19.48
CA PRO A 58 -18.51 9.07 -18.59
C PRO A 58 -19.45 8.20 -17.76
N PRO A 59 -19.62 8.48 -16.45
CA PRO A 59 -20.58 7.76 -15.64
C PRO A 59 -21.95 7.81 -16.33
N ALA A 60 -22.65 6.68 -16.37
CA ALA A 60 -23.98 6.58 -16.99
C ALA A 60 -25.08 7.37 -16.25
N ASP A 61 -24.69 8.24 -15.30
CA ASP A 61 -25.57 9.11 -14.55
C ASP A 61 -25.43 10.55 -15.05
N ASP A 62 -26.13 10.80 -16.16
CA ASP A 62 -27.04 11.95 -16.24
C ASP A 62 -27.99 11.74 -17.44
N VAL A 63 -28.73 10.62 -17.42
CA VAL A 63 -30.06 10.68 -18.05
C VAL A 63 -30.86 11.63 -17.18
N ALA A 64 -30.89 12.89 -17.58
CA ALA A 64 -31.85 13.88 -17.09
C ALA A 64 -33.25 13.31 -17.32
N LEU A 65 -33.73 12.52 -16.36
CA LEU A 65 -35.09 12.00 -16.36
C LEU A 65 -35.99 13.24 -16.43
N PRO A 66 -36.83 13.38 -17.47
CA PRO A 66 -37.75 14.50 -17.52
C PRO A 66 -38.55 14.54 -16.21
N LEU A 67 -38.65 15.73 -15.61
CA LEU A 67 -39.22 16.00 -14.29
C LEU A 67 -40.63 15.43 -14.07
N GLY A 68 -41.29 14.90 -15.11
CA GLY A 68 -42.59 14.24 -15.06
C GLY A 68 -42.62 12.82 -14.47
N LEU A 69 -41.49 12.09 -14.36
CA LEU A 69 -41.50 10.70 -13.87
C LEU A 69 -41.25 10.52 -12.37
N LYS A 70 -40.76 11.54 -11.65
CA LYS A 70 -40.52 11.46 -10.19
C LYS A 70 -41.80 11.47 -9.33
N ARG A 71 -43.00 11.65 -9.93
CA ARG A 71 -44.28 11.76 -9.19
C ARG A 71 -45.06 10.46 -8.99
N ARG A 72 -44.62 9.29 -9.50
CA ARG A 72 -45.40 8.03 -9.36
C ARG A 72 -44.80 6.94 -8.46
N ALA A 73 -43.59 7.10 -7.93
CA ALA A 73 -42.94 6.05 -7.13
C ALA A 73 -43.08 6.17 -5.60
N ILE A 74 -43.67 7.27 -5.07
CA ILE A 74 -43.79 7.49 -3.61
C ILE A 74 -45.11 6.89 -3.03
N ALA A 75 -45.99 6.31 -3.85
CA ALA A 75 -47.30 5.85 -3.41
C ALA A 75 -47.43 4.35 -3.05
N SER A 76 -46.37 3.55 -3.16
CA SER A 76 -46.46 2.08 -3.02
C SER A 76 -45.74 1.47 -1.81
N MET A 77 -45.21 2.26 -0.88
CA MET A 77 -44.59 1.75 0.35
C MET A 77 -45.25 2.38 1.59
N ALA A 78 -46.49 1.96 1.88
CA ALA A 78 -47.12 2.17 3.18
C ALA A 78 -47.08 0.85 3.97
N PRO A 79 -46.21 0.68 4.98
CA PRO A 79 -46.34 -0.42 5.93
C PRO A 79 -47.50 -0.12 6.90
N THR A 80 -48.60 -0.88 6.78
CA THR A 80 -49.66 -0.91 7.80
C THR A 80 -49.14 -1.58 9.07
N ARG A 81 -48.73 -0.80 10.07
CA ARG A 81 -48.48 -1.30 11.43
C ARG A 81 -49.46 -0.63 12.40
N LYS A 82 -50.37 -1.43 12.95
CA LYS A 82 -51.37 -1.01 13.94
C LYS A 82 -50.67 -0.48 15.19
N ILE A 83 -50.79 0.82 15.45
CA ILE A 83 -50.32 1.48 16.67
C ILE A 83 -51.47 1.43 17.67
N ARG A 84 -51.32 0.66 18.76
CA ARG A 84 -52.13 0.84 19.97
C ARG A 84 -51.51 1.96 20.80
N ALA A 85 -52.32 2.97 21.04
CA ALA A 85 -52.02 4.12 21.86
C ALA A 85 -51.94 3.76 23.34
N SER A 86 -50.97 4.35 24.04
CA SER A 86 -51.08 4.74 25.44
C SER A 86 -50.30 6.04 25.63
N LEU A 87 -51.05 7.13 25.86
CA LEU A 87 -50.54 8.42 26.34
C LEU A 87 -50.00 8.27 27.77
N VAL A 88 -48.86 8.92 28.07
CA VAL A 88 -48.69 9.80 29.24
C VAL A 88 -47.65 10.89 28.90
N LEU A 89 -48.00 12.16 29.12
CA LEU A 89 -47.16 13.39 29.18
C LEU A 89 -47.18 13.89 30.65
N PRO A 90 -46.47 14.97 31.07
CA PRO A 90 -45.13 15.50 30.75
C PRO A 90 -44.36 16.01 32.02
N ALA A 91 -43.14 16.56 31.87
CA ALA A 91 -42.48 17.60 32.70
C ALA A 91 -40.94 17.45 32.57
N ALA A 92 -40.05 18.44 32.64
CA ALA A 92 -40.02 19.89 32.62
C ALA A 92 -38.50 20.27 32.62
N ALA A 93 -38.21 21.54 32.35
CA ALA A 93 -36.99 22.28 32.73
C ALA A 93 -35.73 22.20 31.83
N ALA A 94 -35.29 23.42 31.51
CA ALA A 94 -34.14 23.85 30.75
C ALA A 94 -32.78 23.42 31.31
N SER A 95 -31.77 23.35 30.43
CA SER A 95 -30.50 24.07 30.59
C SER A 95 -29.63 23.96 29.33
N THR A 96 -29.33 25.10 28.73
CA THR A 96 -28.17 25.31 27.88
C THR A 96 -26.90 25.21 28.72
N VAL A 97 -26.02 24.25 28.42
CA VAL A 97 -24.63 24.30 28.88
C VAL A 97 -23.73 24.22 27.66
N VAL A 98 -23.20 25.38 27.28
CA VAL A 98 -22.00 25.49 26.45
C VAL A 98 -20.85 24.96 27.27
N ALA A 99 -20.46 23.71 27.02
CA ALA A 99 -19.23 23.15 27.58
C ALA A 99 -18.08 23.46 26.60
N LYS A 100 -17.34 24.52 26.93
CA LYS A 100 -16.00 24.77 26.41
C LYS A 100 -15.05 23.80 27.11
N SER A 101 -14.59 22.77 26.42
CA SER A 101 -13.50 21.91 26.89
C SER A 101 -12.18 22.40 26.33
N GLU A 102 -11.43 23.04 27.21
CA GLU A 102 -9.98 23.29 27.13
C GLU A 102 -9.22 21.96 26.99
N PRO A 103 -7.99 21.97 26.43
CA PRO A 103 -7.22 20.77 26.14
C PRO A 103 -6.80 20.05 27.42
N PRO A 104 -6.87 18.71 27.49
CA PRO A 104 -6.37 17.98 28.65
C PRO A 104 -4.83 18.07 28.72
N SER A 105 -4.37 18.89 29.65
CA SER A 105 -3.02 18.87 30.21
C SER A 105 -2.75 17.53 30.89
N TRP A 106 -1.59 16.92 30.59
CA TRP A 106 -1.11 15.69 31.22
C TRP A 106 -1.04 15.76 32.75
N PRO A 107 -1.45 14.68 33.41
CA PRO A 107 -0.75 14.15 34.57
C PRO A 107 -0.24 12.73 34.27
N GLY A 108 1.07 12.54 34.25
CA GLY A 108 1.66 11.22 34.55
C GLY A 108 2.03 11.17 36.04
N PRO A 109 2.66 10.08 36.54
CA PRO A 109 2.48 8.66 36.24
C PRO A 109 2.06 7.89 37.53
N THR A 110 1.62 6.62 37.42
CA THR A 110 2.04 5.47 38.27
C THR A 110 1.18 4.24 37.95
N THR A 111 1.81 3.32 37.23
CA THR A 111 1.82 1.85 37.41
C THR A 111 0.56 1.15 37.92
N THR A 112 -0.01 0.29 37.08
CA THR A 112 -0.43 -1.04 37.51
C THR A 112 0.07 -2.05 36.50
N ASP A 113 1.09 -2.79 36.96
CA ASP A 113 1.63 -4.00 36.36
C ASP A 113 0.58 -5.11 36.45
N MET A 114 0.12 -5.60 35.31
CA MET A 114 -0.35 -6.97 35.16
C MET A 114 0.15 -7.50 33.82
N ALA A 115 1.16 -8.36 33.93
CA ALA A 115 1.74 -9.16 32.88
C ALA A 115 0.68 -9.92 32.04
N ARG A 116 0.85 -9.84 30.70
CA ARG A 116 1.04 -10.98 29.78
C ARG A 116 0.46 -10.66 28.39
N LYS A 117 1.31 -10.18 27.48
CA LYS A 117 1.74 -10.96 26.30
C LYS A 117 2.84 -10.20 25.59
N ASN A 118 3.95 -10.88 25.33
CA ASN A 118 5.01 -10.48 24.43
C ASN A 118 4.43 -9.67 23.25
N ALA A 119 4.66 -8.37 23.20
CA ALA A 119 4.74 -7.73 21.90
C ALA A 119 5.81 -8.53 21.14
N PRO A 120 5.49 -9.16 20.00
CA PRO A 120 6.53 -9.79 19.19
C PRO A 120 7.60 -8.73 18.99
N LEU A 121 8.85 -9.02 19.39
CA LEU A 121 9.98 -8.19 19.02
C LEU A 121 9.88 -8.02 17.50
N GLU A 122 9.50 -6.82 17.06
CA GLU A 122 9.36 -6.52 15.64
C GLU A 122 10.75 -6.65 15.05
N SER A 123 10.97 -7.80 14.41
CA SER A 123 12.28 -8.19 13.94
C SER A 123 12.46 -7.50 12.60
N LEU A 124 13.00 -6.29 12.64
CA LEU A 124 13.25 -5.53 11.42
C LEU A 124 14.25 -6.28 10.53
N PRO A 125 14.05 -6.27 9.20
CA PRO A 125 15.06 -6.79 8.30
C PRO A 125 16.32 -5.95 8.49
N THR A 126 17.46 -6.59 8.72
CA THR A 126 18.74 -5.90 8.90
C THR A 126 19.65 -6.27 7.75
N LEU A 127 20.07 -5.30 6.95
CA LEU A 127 21.00 -5.55 5.84
C LEU A 127 22.40 -5.85 6.41
N ILE A 128 22.92 -7.03 6.08
CA ILE A 128 24.22 -7.54 6.55
C ILE A 128 25.30 -7.22 5.50
N SER A 129 24.94 -7.30 4.22
CA SER A 129 25.80 -6.99 3.09
C SER A 129 24.98 -6.28 2.01
N PRO A 130 25.47 -5.20 1.39
CA PRO A 130 26.69 -4.44 1.72
C PRO A 130 26.75 -3.97 3.17
N ARG A 131 27.98 -3.86 3.72
CA ARG A 131 28.19 -3.14 4.98
C ARG A 131 28.12 -1.64 4.71
N ASP A 132 27.74 -0.87 5.72
CA ASP A 132 27.70 0.58 5.61
C ASP A 132 29.08 1.14 5.22
N GLY A 133 29.10 1.92 4.14
CA GLY A 133 30.31 2.46 3.51
C GLY A 133 31.18 1.45 2.74
N GLY A 134 30.73 0.20 2.57
CA GLY A 134 31.47 -0.83 1.85
C GLY A 134 31.61 -0.52 0.36
N VAL A 135 32.76 -0.87 -0.22
CA VAL A 135 33.03 -0.72 -1.66
C VAL A 135 32.88 -2.08 -2.35
N ILE A 136 31.97 -2.19 -3.32
CA ILE A 136 31.63 -3.44 -4.00
C ILE A 136 31.62 -3.26 -5.52
N LYS A 137 32.04 -4.29 -6.26
CA LYS A 137 31.90 -4.31 -7.73
C LYS A 137 30.44 -4.53 -8.11
N PRO A 138 29.91 -3.79 -9.10
CA PRO A 138 28.49 -3.92 -9.45
C PRO A 138 28.11 -5.31 -9.99
N SER A 139 29.03 -6.02 -10.65
CA SER A 139 28.82 -7.41 -11.12
C SER A 139 28.73 -8.45 -9.99
N GLU A 140 29.23 -8.12 -8.80
CA GLU A 140 29.29 -8.98 -7.61
C GLU A 140 28.33 -8.51 -6.52
N LEU A 141 27.49 -7.50 -6.78
CA LEU A 141 26.58 -6.95 -5.77
C LEU A 141 25.49 -7.96 -5.43
N VAL A 142 25.67 -8.61 -4.28
CA VAL A 142 24.67 -9.47 -3.64
C VAL A 142 24.29 -8.86 -2.30
N LEU A 143 23.01 -8.52 -2.19
CA LEU A 143 22.43 -8.06 -0.93
C LEU A 143 22.07 -9.27 -0.08
N HIS A 144 22.49 -9.24 1.18
CA HIS A 144 22.13 -10.25 2.18
C HIS A 144 21.56 -9.54 3.40
N TRP A 145 20.46 -10.04 3.92
CA TRP A 145 19.81 -9.49 5.11
C TRP A 145 19.39 -10.58 6.10
N LYS A 146 19.13 -10.15 7.33
CA LYS A 146 18.54 -10.99 8.37
C LYS A 146 17.06 -11.25 8.02
N PRO A 147 16.61 -12.51 7.98
CA PRO A 147 15.22 -12.81 7.70
C PRO A 147 14.31 -12.37 8.85
N VAL A 148 13.12 -11.96 8.48
CA VAL A 148 12.01 -11.61 9.38
C VAL A 148 11.03 -12.78 9.40
N PRO A 149 10.59 -13.29 10.56
CA PRO A 149 9.55 -14.31 10.63
C PRO A 149 8.27 -13.83 9.93
N GLN A 150 7.49 -14.76 9.38
CA GLN A 150 6.17 -14.46 8.79
C GLN A 150 6.22 -13.49 7.59
N THR A 151 7.35 -13.48 6.84
CA THR A 151 7.46 -12.76 5.57
C THR A 151 6.94 -13.57 4.41
N ARG A 152 6.09 -12.95 3.59
CA ARG A 152 5.67 -13.48 2.30
C ARG A 152 6.76 -13.28 1.25
N TYR A 153 7.32 -12.08 1.20
CA TYR A 153 8.41 -11.70 0.30
C TYR A 153 9.14 -10.45 0.84
N TYR A 154 10.31 -10.18 0.27
CA TYR A 154 11.10 -8.98 0.51
C TYR A 154 11.14 -8.14 -0.76
N GLU A 155 10.93 -6.84 -0.60
CA GLU A 155 11.25 -5.83 -1.59
C GLU A 155 12.60 -5.21 -1.27
N ILE A 156 13.42 -5.03 -2.30
CA ILE A 156 14.75 -4.47 -2.20
C ILE A 156 14.77 -3.23 -3.08
N HIS A 157 15.21 -2.12 -2.50
CA HIS A 157 15.39 -0.87 -3.22
C HIS A 157 16.84 -0.45 -3.16
N VAL A 158 17.36 -0.01 -4.29
CA VAL A 158 18.66 0.60 -4.45
C VAL A 158 18.47 1.94 -5.14
N VAL A 159 18.92 3.01 -4.48
CA VAL A 159 18.80 4.38 -4.97
C VAL A 159 20.17 5.05 -5.04
N THR A 160 20.29 6.08 -5.88
CA THR A 160 21.46 6.96 -5.93
C THR A 160 21.59 7.76 -4.63
N PHE A 161 22.72 8.45 -4.48
CA PHE A 161 22.89 9.43 -3.41
C PHE A 161 21.82 10.53 -3.43
N ASP A 162 21.38 10.94 -4.62
CA ASP A 162 20.33 11.93 -4.83
C ASP A 162 18.91 11.40 -4.52
N GLY A 163 18.79 10.10 -4.25
CA GLY A 163 17.51 9.43 -3.95
C GLY A 163 16.78 8.88 -5.17
N ASP A 164 17.38 8.95 -6.37
CA ASP A 164 16.78 8.40 -7.58
C ASP A 164 16.79 6.87 -7.56
N PRO A 165 15.66 6.19 -7.82
CA PRO A 165 15.61 4.74 -7.86
C PRO A 165 16.42 4.20 -9.05
N VAL A 166 17.44 3.39 -8.75
CA VAL A 166 18.30 2.75 -9.77
C VAL A 166 17.91 1.30 -9.99
N TRP A 167 17.51 0.62 -8.92
CA TRP A 167 17.05 -0.74 -9.01
C TRP A 167 16.04 -1.06 -7.92
N GLN A 168 15.02 -1.82 -8.29
CA GLN A 168 14.10 -2.47 -7.38
C GLN A 168 14.02 -3.94 -7.74
N GLY A 169 13.89 -4.79 -6.73
CA GLY A 169 13.68 -6.21 -6.94
C GLY A 169 12.93 -6.83 -5.78
N GLU A 170 12.43 -8.02 -6.03
CA GLU A 170 11.74 -8.82 -5.04
C GLU A 170 12.47 -10.14 -4.84
N SER A 171 12.49 -10.63 -3.61
CA SER A 171 13.03 -11.95 -3.29
C SER A 171 12.23 -12.60 -2.17
N GLN A 172 11.91 -13.88 -2.33
CA GLN A 172 11.39 -14.71 -1.24
C GLN A 172 12.53 -15.23 -0.34
N LYS A 173 13.78 -15.13 -0.82
CA LYS A 173 14.98 -15.51 -0.07
C LYS A 173 15.51 -14.31 0.68
N ASN A 174 16.34 -14.54 1.69
CA ASN A 174 17.05 -13.49 2.42
C ASN A 174 18.28 -12.94 1.69
N ASN A 175 18.30 -13.10 0.36
CA ASN A 175 19.31 -12.57 -0.52
C ASN A 175 18.71 -12.12 -1.85
N ALA A 176 19.34 -11.13 -2.46
CA ALA A 176 19.04 -10.70 -3.82
C ALA A 176 20.34 -10.34 -4.54
N LYS A 177 20.50 -10.88 -5.74
CA LYS A 177 21.58 -10.50 -6.64
C LYS A 177 21.04 -9.48 -7.64
N LEU A 178 21.77 -8.39 -7.84
CA LEU A 178 21.41 -7.46 -8.91
C LEU A 178 21.52 -8.17 -10.26
N SER A 179 20.53 -7.93 -11.11
CA SER A 179 20.57 -8.44 -12.47
C SER A 179 21.77 -7.85 -13.22
N PRO A 180 22.53 -8.65 -14.00
CA PRO A 180 23.71 -8.18 -14.71
C PRO A 180 23.41 -7.13 -15.80
N ASN A 181 22.14 -6.96 -16.16
CA ASN A 181 21.69 -5.98 -17.16
C ASN A 181 21.59 -4.55 -16.62
N ILE A 182 21.75 -4.36 -15.30
CA ILE A 182 21.68 -3.03 -14.67
C ILE A 182 23.07 -2.42 -14.70
N VAL A 183 23.18 -1.27 -15.37
CA VAL A 183 24.42 -0.49 -15.41
C VAL A 183 24.41 0.46 -14.21
N LEU A 184 24.95 -0.02 -13.08
CA LEU A 184 25.31 0.85 -11.96
C LEU A 184 26.54 1.67 -12.37
N LYS A 185 26.52 2.98 -12.15
CA LYS A 185 27.70 3.82 -12.33
C LYS A 185 28.59 3.74 -11.08
N GLU A 186 29.82 4.22 -11.17
CA GLU A 186 30.59 4.45 -9.95
C GLU A 186 29.94 5.59 -9.17
N GLY A 187 29.82 5.40 -7.86
CA GLY A 187 29.13 6.37 -7.04
C GLY A 187 28.67 5.81 -5.71
N THR A 188 28.02 6.68 -4.94
CA THR A 188 27.41 6.32 -3.67
C THR A 188 25.95 5.96 -3.89
N TYR A 189 25.54 4.85 -3.27
CA TYR A 189 24.20 4.30 -3.34
C TYR A 189 23.68 3.98 -1.96
N PHE A 190 22.37 3.92 -1.82
CA PHE A 190 21.70 3.47 -0.61
C PHE A 190 20.82 2.28 -0.94
N ALA A 191 20.87 1.25 -0.10
CA ALA A 191 20.00 0.09 -0.19
C ALA A 191 19.17 -0.07 1.07
N TRP A 192 17.90 -0.42 0.93
CA TRP A 192 17.07 -0.88 2.04
C TRP A 192 16.18 -2.04 1.61
N ILE A 193 15.72 -2.78 2.61
CA ILE A 193 14.84 -3.94 2.47
C ILE A 193 13.50 -3.61 3.13
N ALA A 194 12.42 -3.85 2.42
CA ALA A 194 11.08 -3.87 2.98
C ALA A 194 10.61 -5.33 3.04
N ALA A 195 10.35 -5.82 4.25
CA ALA A 195 9.79 -7.13 4.50
C ALA A 195 8.26 -7.00 4.46
N CYS A 196 7.61 -7.66 3.50
CA CYS A 196 6.15 -7.72 3.39
C CYS A 196 5.66 -8.98 4.12
N LEU A 197 4.99 -8.78 5.25
CA LEU A 197 4.50 -9.86 6.11
C LEU A 197 3.18 -10.43 5.60
N ASP A 198 2.86 -11.65 6.02
CA ASP A 198 1.61 -12.33 5.66
C ASP A 198 0.34 -11.61 6.16
N ASP A 199 0.46 -10.79 7.20
CA ASP A 199 -0.62 -9.96 7.75
C ASP A 199 -0.82 -8.63 6.99
N GLY A 200 -0.08 -8.41 5.91
CA GLY A 200 -0.11 -7.19 5.11
C GLY A 200 0.74 -6.05 5.66
N ARG A 201 1.39 -6.21 6.82
CA ARG A 201 2.30 -5.19 7.37
C ARG A 201 3.61 -5.18 6.60
N VAL A 202 4.22 -3.99 6.52
CA VAL A 202 5.55 -3.82 5.91
C VAL A 202 6.53 -3.36 6.98
N GLN A 203 7.62 -4.11 7.14
CA GLN A 203 8.74 -3.75 8.04
C GLN A 203 9.96 -3.35 7.22
N LYS A 204 10.37 -2.09 7.34
CA LYS A 204 11.48 -1.53 6.56
C LYS A 204 12.79 -1.55 7.35
N SER A 205 13.90 -1.89 6.69
CA SER A 205 15.24 -1.79 7.24
C SER A 205 15.72 -0.33 7.25
N ALA A 206 16.72 -0.05 8.07
CA ALA A 206 17.51 1.17 7.89
C ALA A 206 18.17 1.17 6.49
N PRO A 207 18.28 2.33 5.83
CA PRO A 207 19.07 2.44 4.61
C PRO A 207 20.55 2.24 4.93
N VAL A 208 21.21 1.43 4.12
CA VAL A 208 22.65 1.18 4.21
C VAL A 208 23.33 1.81 3.02
N ARG A 209 24.36 2.61 3.29
CA ARG A 209 25.14 3.25 2.25
C ARG A 209 26.20 2.29 1.73
N PHE A 210 26.44 2.27 0.44
CA PHE A 210 27.56 1.56 -0.16
C PHE A 210 28.09 2.32 -1.38
N VAL A 211 29.32 2.01 -1.77
CA VAL A 211 29.98 2.65 -2.89
C VAL A 211 30.24 1.60 -3.97
N VAL A 212 29.88 1.94 -5.20
CA VAL A 212 30.18 1.11 -6.37
C VAL A 212 31.45 1.64 -7.02
N ASN A 213 32.41 0.75 -7.28
CA ASN A 213 33.67 1.05 -7.94
C ASN A 213 34.05 -0.13 -8.84
N PHE A 214 34.40 0.13 -10.11
CA PHE A 214 34.79 -0.89 -11.09
C PHE A 214 36.28 -1.28 -11.00
N SER A 215 37.09 -0.50 -10.30
CA SER A 215 38.56 -0.64 -10.28
C SER A 215 39.08 -1.63 -9.24
N ARG A 216 38.19 -2.36 -8.55
CA ARG A 216 38.56 -3.42 -7.59
C ARG A 216 38.40 -4.79 -8.21
#